data_AF-A0A3B0U1J5-F1
#
_entry.id   AF-A0A3B0U1J5-F1
#
_cell.length_a   1.000
_cell.length_b   1.000
_cell.length_c   1.000
_cell.angle_alpha   90.00
_cell.angle_beta   90.00
_cell.angle_gamma   90.00
#
_symmetry.space_group_name_H-M   'P 1'
#
loop_
_entity.id
_entity.type
_entity.pdbx_description
1 polymer ?
#
loop_
_entity_poly.entity_id
_entity_poly.type
_entity_poly.pdbx_seq_one_letter_code
_entity_poly.pdbx_strand_id
1 'polypeptide(L)'
;DNVAAIRAVVQNWVADENIDVIITTGGTGFSGFDVTPEAIEPLFDKKMDGFSTLFHKYSSAKIGTSTLLSRACAGLAATTFIFCLPGSKGACRDAWEGILHQQLNIQHRPCNFVELMPRLGEHLDAGRTKKS
;
A
#
# COMPACT_ATOMS: atom_id res chain seq x y z
N ASP A 1 -3.47 -10.53 15.09
CA ASP A 1 -3.38 -10.67 13.63
C ASP A 1 -4.41 -11.65 13.09
N ASN A 2 -5.58 -11.14 12.68
CA ASN A 2 -6.68 -11.95 12.16
C ASN A 2 -7.07 -11.40 10.78
N VAL A 3 -7.05 -12.26 9.77
CA VAL A 3 -7.31 -11.92 8.37
C VAL A 3 -8.65 -11.20 8.18
N ALA A 4 -9.73 -11.76 8.74
CA ALA A 4 -11.07 -11.21 8.56
C ALA A 4 -11.22 -9.84 9.24
N ALA A 5 -10.66 -9.68 10.44
CA ALA A 5 -10.73 -8.42 11.18
C ALA A 5 -9.94 -7.29 10.47
N ILE A 6 -8.71 -7.57 10.03
CA ILE A 6 -7.88 -6.62 9.28
C ILE A 6 -8.59 -6.23 7.98
N ARG A 7 -9.08 -7.22 7.24
CA ARG A 7 -9.77 -7.00 5.96
C ARG A 7 -11.02 -6.14 6.13
N ALA A 8 -11.85 -6.43 7.14
CA ALA A 8 -13.07 -5.67 7.40
C ALA A 8 -12.80 -4.19 7.68
N VAL A 9 -11.78 -3.89 8.50
CA VAL A 9 -11.39 -2.49 8.79
C VAL A 9 -10.92 -1.79 7.51
N VAL A 10 -10.03 -2.42 6.74
CA VAL A 10 -9.51 -1.80 5.51
C VAL A 10 -10.60 -1.64 4.46
N GLN A 11 -11.53 -2.59 4.32
CA GLN A 11 -12.68 -2.44 3.42
C GLN A 11 -13.57 -1.26 3.81
N ASN A 12 -13.81 -1.04 5.10
CA ASN A 12 -14.56 0.13 5.56
C ASN A 12 -13.84 1.44 5.21
N TRP A 13 -12.51 1.47 5.32
CA TRP A 13 -11.73 2.66 4.94
C TRP A 13 -11.67 2.87 3.43
N VAL A 14 -11.57 1.81 2.63
CA VAL A 14 -11.64 1.89 1.16
C VAL A 14 -13.00 2.41 0.69
N ALA A 15 -14.08 2.15 1.45
CA ALA A 15 -15.41 2.66 1.15
C ALA A 15 -15.63 4.13 1.59
N ASP A 16 -14.72 4.71 2.38
CA ASP A 16 -14.81 6.10 2.83
C ASP A 16 -14.13 7.02 1.82
N GLU A 17 -14.93 7.85 1.14
CA GLU A 17 -14.46 8.79 0.11
C GLU A 17 -13.49 9.87 0.66
N ASN A 18 -13.34 9.99 1.98
CA ASN A 18 -12.39 10.92 2.60
C ASN A 18 -11.00 10.27 2.86
N ILE A 19 -10.81 9.00 2.50
CA ILE A 19 -9.55 8.27 2.71
C ILE A 19 -8.86 7.95 1.39
N ASP A 20 -7.86 8.75 1.04
CA ASP A 20 -7.05 8.55 -0.17
C ASP A 20 -5.94 7.49 0.01
N VAL A 21 -5.43 7.34 1.24
CA VAL A 21 -4.27 6.49 1.53
C VAL A 21 -4.43 5.76 2.86
N ILE A 22 -4.14 4.46 2.85
CA ILE A 22 -4.05 3.59 4.03
C ILE A 22 -2.62 3.09 4.15
N ILE A 23 -2.04 3.23 5.35
CA ILE A 23 -0.72 2.68 5.67
C ILE A 23 -0.88 1.76 6.88
N THR A 24 -0.48 0.49 6.72
CA THR A 24 -0.44 -0.47 7.82
C THR A 24 1.00 -0.76 8.22
N THR A 25 1.20 -1.21 9.46
CA THR A 25 2.51 -1.63 9.95
C THR A 25 2.38 -2.92 10.76
N GLY A 26 3.27 -3.88 10.48
CA GLY A 26 3.29 -5.18 11.13
C GLY A 26 2.54 -6.28 10.38
N GLY A 27 2.75 -7.52 10.80
CA GLY A 27 2.11 -8.70 10.22
C GLY A 27 2.59 -9.08 8.82
N THR A 28 3.75 -8.57 8.38
CA THR A 28 4.34 -8.86 7.05
C THR A 28 5.53 -9.81 7.11
N GLY A 29 5.84 -10.41 8.26
CA GLY A 29 6.88 -11.43 8.38
C GLY A 29 6.44 -12.80 7.85
N PHE A 30 7.10 -13.85 8.33
CA PHE A 30 6.82 -15.26 7.98
C PHE A 30 6.38 -16.10 9.18
N SER A 31 6.10 -15.49 10.33
CA SER A 31 5.51 -16.22 11.46
C SER A 31 4.06 -16.57 11.17
N GLY A 32 3.49 -17.51 11.93
CA GLY A 32 2.07 -17.88 11.79
C GLY A 32 1.08 -16.75 12.12
N PHE A 33 1.55 -15.64 12.71
CA PHE A 33 0.74 -14.46 12.99
C PHE A 33 0.91 -13.37 11.92
N ASP A 34 1.88 -13.50 11.01
CA ASP A 34 2.08 -12.51 9.95
C ASP A 34 1.09 -12.76 8.81
N VAL A 35 -0.06 -12.10 8.88
CA VAL A 35 -1.19 -12.31 7.94
C VAL A 35 -1.63 -11.05 7.18
N THR A 36 -0.88 -9.95 7.29
CA THR A 36 -1.25 -8.67 6.65
C THR A 36 -1.33 -8.80 5.13
N PRO A 37 -0.37 -9.40 4.41
CA PRO A 37 -0.49 -9.60 2.96
C PRO A 37 -1.70 -10.46 2.59
N GLU A 38 -1.98 -11.54 3.33
CA GLU A 38 -3.14 -12.40 3.12
C GLU A 38 -4.47 -11.66 3.33
N ALA A 39 -4.51 -10.71 4.27
CA ALA A 39 -5.69 -9.89 4.52
C ALA A 39 -5.91 -8.85 3.41
N ILE A 40 -4.84 -8.23 2.95
CA ILE A 40 -4.89 -6.99 2.16
C ILE A 40 -4.72 -7.21 0.65
N GLU A 41 -3.80 -8.07 0.19
CA GLU A 41 -3.58 -8.27 -1.25
C GLU A 41 -4.84 -8.67 -2.03
N PRO A 42 -5.77 -9.49 -1.48
CA PRO A 42 -7.02 -9.81 -2.15
C PRO A 42 -7.97 -8.62 -2.36
N LEU A 43 -7.71 -7.47 -1.72
CA LEU A 43 -8.47 -6.24 -1.89
C LEU A 43 -7.96 -5.38 -3.05
N PHE A 44 -6.78 -5.67 -3.60
CA PHE A 44 -6.20 -4.84 -4.64
C PHE A 44 -6.90 -5.09 -5.99
N ASP A 45 -7.40 -4.02 -6.60
CA ASP A 45 -7.76 -4.00 -8.02
C ASP A 45 -6.49 -4.02 -8.89
N LYS A 46 -5.44 -3.33 -8.43
CA LYS A 46 -4.14 -3.26 -9.08
C LYS A 46 -3.03 -3.38 -8.04
N LYS A 47 -2.25 -4.45 -8.12
CA LYS A 47 -1.05 -4.63 -7.30
C LYS A 47 0.08 -3.70 -7.80
N MET A 48 0.85 -3.14 -6.88
CA MET A 48 1.96 -2.23 -7.16
C MET A 48 3.30 -2.92 -6.83
N ASP A 49 3.75 -3.84 -7.67
CA ASP A 49 4.97 -4.63 -7.42
C ASP A 49 6.24 -3.76 -7.29
N GLY A 50 6.26 -2.61 -7.97
CA GLY A 50 7.34 -1.63 -7.88
C GLY A 50 7.58 -1.11 -6.46
N PHE A 51 6.55 -1.06 -5.61
CA PHE A 51 6.70 -0.67 -4.21
C PHE A 51 7.56 -1.66 -3.43
N SER A 52 7.24 -2.95 -3.50
CA SER A 52 8.01 -4.00 -2.82
C SER A 52 9.46 -4.02 -3.30
N THR A 53 9.67 -3.85 -4.60
CA THR A 53 11.01 -3.81 -5.21
C THR A 53 11.84 -2.64 -4.69
N LEU A 54 11.27 -1.42 -4.67
CA LEU A 54 11.96 -0.26 -4.13
C LEU A 54 12.18 -0.37 -2.62
N PHE A 55 11.19 -0.85 -1.87
CA PHE A 55 11.32 -1.07 -0.44
C PHE A 55 12.51 -1.99 -0.13
N HIS A 56 12.60 -3.15 -0.80
CA HIS A 56 13.71 -4.08 -0.60
C HIS A 56 15.04 -3.50 -1.06
N LYS A 57 15.08 -2.68 -2.12
CA LYS A 57 16.29 -1.96 -2.53
C LYS A 57 16.77 -1.00 -1.44
N TYR A 58 15.90 -0.17 -0.88
CA TYR A 58 16.26 0.76 0.20
C TYR A 58 16.63 0.05 1.49
N SER A 59 15.84 -0.95 1.88
CA SER A 59 16.01 -1.69 3.11
C SER A 59 17.28 -2.56 3.08
N SER A 60 17.55 -3.26 1.97
CA SER A 60 18.77 -4.09 1.83
C SER A 60 20.06 -3.29 1.98
N ALA A 61 20.09 -2.02 1.57
CA ALA A 61 21.26 -1.16 1.77
C ALA A 61 21.57 -0.92 3.26
N LYS A 62 20.60 -1.12 4.15
CA LYS A 62 20.72 -0.89 5.61
C LYS A 62 20.81 -2.19 6.41
N ILE A 63 20.02 -3.21 6.05
CA ILE A 63 19.89 -4.46 6.82
C ILE A 63 20.35 -5.71 6.05
N GLY A 64 20.89 -5.53 4.85
CA GLY A 64 21.38 -6.61 4.00
C GLY A 64 20.27 -7.58 3.60
N THR A 65 20.61 -8.87 3.60
CA THR A 65 19.71 -9.96 3.22
C THR A 65 18.53 -10.14 4.18
N SER A 66 18.57 -9.54 5.38
CA SER A 66 17.45 -9.57 6.34
C SER A 66 16.16 -9.00 5.77
N THR A 67 16.25 -8.14 4.74
CA THR A 67 15.07 -7.61 4.04
C THR A 67 14.17 -8.71 3.46
N LEU A 68 14.73 -9.88 3.12
CA LEU A 68 13.99 -11.02 2.57
C LEU A 68 12.92 -11.56 3.52
N LEU A 69 13.04 -11.29 4.83
CA LEU A 69 12.08 -11.74 5.84
C LEU A 69 10.85 -10.83 5.95
N SER A 70 10.74 -9.81 5.09
CA SER A 70 9.58 -8.93 5.01
C SER A 70 8.83 -9.15 3.70
N ARG A 71 7.49 -9.11 3.78
CA ARG A 71 6.56 -9.22 2.66
C ARG A 71 5.82 -7.89 2.48
N ALA A 72 6.57 -6.79 2.40
CA ALA A 72 6.00 -5.47 2.21
C ALA A 72 5.30 -5.41 0.84
N CYS A 73 4.05 -4.95 0.81
CA CYS A 73 3.25 -4.92 -0.41
C CYS A 73 2.44 -3.63 -0.50
N ALA A 74 2.03 -3.29 -1.71
CA ALA A 74 1.15 -2.16 -1.95
C ALA A 74 0.26 -2.39 -3.16
N GLY A 75 -0.83 -1.64 -3.22
CA GLY A 75 -1.77 -1.69 -4.33
C GLY A 75 -2.79 -0.58 -4.26
N LEU A 76 -3.67 -0.57 -5.24
CA LEU A 76 -4.85 0.28 -5.32
C LEU A 76 -6.10 -0.58 -5.09
N ALA A 77 -6.99 -0.12 -4.21
CA ALA A 77 -8.34 -0.66 -4.04
C ALA A 77 -9.35 0.47 -4.20
N ALA A 78 -10.27 0.35 -5.15
CA ALA A 78 -11.10 1.41 -5.69
C ALA A 78 -10.26 2.65 -6.07
N THR A 79 -10.32 3.70 -5.27
CA THR A 79 -9.55 4.94 -5.43
C THR A 79 -8.54 5.16 -4.30
N THR A 80 -8.37 4.21 -3.38
CA THR A 80 -7.52 4.32 -2.19
C THR A 80 -6.22 3.54 -2.38
N PHE A 81 -5.08 4.21 -2.19
CA PHE A 81 -3.78 3.54 -2.14
C PHE A 81 -3.57 2.84 -0.80
N ILE A 82 -3.04 1.63 -0.81
CA ILE A 82 -2.76 0.86 0.40
C ILE A 82 -1.30 0.42 0.41
N PHE A 83 -0.59 0.71 1.51
CA PHE A 83 0.80 0.33 1.73
C PHE A 83 0.94 -0.49 3.01
N CYS A 84 1.43 -1.73 2.90
CA CYS A 84 1.66 -2.62 4.03
C CYS A 84 3.16 -2.65 4.38
N LEU A 85 3.51 -2.04 5.51
CA LEU A 85 4.89 -1.91 5.97
C LEU A 85 5.22 -2.95 7.03
N PRO A 86 6.50 -3.32 7.20
CA PRO A 86 6.92 -4.12 8.35
C PRO A 86 6.72 -3.39 9.67
N GLY A 87 6.69 -4.15 10.77
CA GLY A 87 6.46 -3.63 12.12
C GLY A 87 7.64 -2.88 12.74
N SER A 88 8.84 -2.98 12.17
CA SER A 88 10.03 -2.36 12.74
C SER A 88 10.07 -0.86 12.41
N LYS A 89 10.44 -0.03 13.39
CA LYS A 89 10.58 1.42 13.21
C LYS A 89 11.56 1.77 12.07
N GLY A 90 12.62 0.97 11.91
CA GLY A 90 13.58 1.11 10.83
C GLY A 90 12.94 0.92 9.45
N ALA A 91 12.18 -0.16 9.27
CA ALA A 91 11.49 -0.42 8.00
C ALA A 91 10.42 0.62 7.68
N CYS A 92 9.66 1.10 8.69
CA CYS A 92 8.72 2.19 8.49
C CYS A 92 9.43 3.47 8.03
N ARG A 93 10.58 3.79 8.63
CA ARG A 93 11.41 4.92 8.22
C ARG A 93 11.92 4.75 6.79
N ASP A 94 12.39 3.56 6.44
CA ASP A 94 12.89 3.25 5.10
C ASP A 94 11.82 3.46 4.03
N ALA A 95 10.60 2.94 4.27
CA ALA A 95 9.48 3.13 3.36
C ALA A 95 9.04 4.60 3.28
N TRP A 96 8.97 5.30 4.43
CA TRP A 96 8.55 6.69 4.47
C TRP A 96 9.54 7.60 3.77
N GLU A 97 10.79 7.65 4.25
CA GLU A 97 11.81 8.57 3.75
C GLU A 97 12.27 8.19 2.32
N GLY A 98 12.34 6.90 2.01
CA GLY A 98 12.83 6.41 0.72
C GLY A 98 11.79 6.45 -0.40
N ILE A 99 10.49 6.43 -0.07
CA ILE A 99 9.44 6.25 -1.07
C ILE A 99 8.25 7.19 -0.82
N LEU A 100 7.54 7.00 0.30
CA LEU A 100 6.21 7.59 0.48
C LEU A 100 6.26 9.10 0.66
N HIS A 101 7.23 9.64 1.38
CA HIS A 101 7.41 11.08 1.56
C HIS A 101 7.56 11.80 0.21
N GLN A 102 8.24 11.18 -0.75
CA GLN A 102 8.40 11.75 -2.09
C GLN A 102 7.11 11.60 -2.90
N GLN A 103 6.53 10.40 -2.93
CA GLN A 103 5.37 10.12 -3.77
C GLN A 103 4.05 10.73 -3.26
N LEU A 104 3.95 11.04 -1.96
CA LEU A 104 2.83 11.76 -1.34
C LEU A 104 3.07 13.28 -1.26
N ASN A 105 4.13 13.78 -1.89
CA ASN A 105 4.37 15.21 -2.05
C ASN A 105 4.02 15.65 -3.47
N ILE A 106 3.05 16.57 -3.59
CA ILE A 106 2.59 17.12 -4.88
C ILE A 106 3.70 17.80 -5.69
N GLN A 107 4.76 18.26 -5.03
CA GLN A 107 5.90 18.93 -5.68
C GLN A 107 6.89 17.93 -6.31
N HIS A 108 6.77 16.63 -6.03
CA HIS A 108 7.69 15.63 -6.55
C HIS A 108 7.47 15.41 -8.06
N ARG A 109 8.59 15.31 -8.80
CA ARG A 109 8.66 15.21 -10.26
C ARG A 109 9.44 13.94 -10.66
N PRO A 110 9.19 13.36 -11.85
CA PRO A 110 8.28 13.85 -12.91
C PRO A 110 6.80 13.55 -12.64
N CYS A 111 6.49 12.64 -11.74
CA CYS A 111 5.13 12.26 -11.35
C CYS A 111 5.09 11.83 -9.87
N ASN A 112 3.89 11.90 -9.26
CA ASN A 112 3.64 11.48 -7.89
C ASN A 112 2.20 10.94 -7.74
N PHE A 113 1.88 10.31 -6.61
CA PHE A 113 0.54 9.76 -6.38
C PHE A 113 -0.53 10.84 -6.26
N VAL A 114 -0.20 11.99 -5.68
CA VAL A 114 -1.16 13.08 -5.45
C VAL A 114 -1.68 13.65 -6.76
N GLU A 115 -0.83 13.80 -7.79
CA GLU A 115 -1.26 14.20 -9.14
C GLU A 115 -2.18 13.15 -9.80
N LEU A 116 -2.06 11.88 -9.41
CA LEU A 116 -2.86 10.79 -9.98
C LEU A 116 -4.21 10.61 -9.27
N MET A 117 -4.31 10.93 -7.98
CA MET A 117 -5.50 10.69 -7.13
C MET A 117 -6.84 11.12 -7.77
N PRO A 118 -6.97 12.33 -8.34
CA PRO A 118 -8.24 12.78 -8.95
C PRO A 118 -8.71 11.92 -10.13
N ARG A 119 -7.83 11.09 -10.69
CA ARG A 119 -8.07 10.31 -11.92
C ARG A 119 -8.29 8.82 -11.65
N LEU A 120 -8.14 8.37 -10.40
CA LEU A 120 -8.23 6.95 -10.07
C LEU A 120 -9.64 6.39 -10.33
N GLY A 121 -10.68 7.22 -10.19
CA GLY A 121 -12.09 6.85 -10.38
C GLY A 121 -12.60 6.83 -11.83
N GLU A 122 -11.81 7.29 -12.81
CA GLU A 122 -12.28 7.46 -14.21
C GLU A 122 -12.94 6.19 -14.80
N HIS A 123 -12.45 5.00 -14.41
CA HIS A 123 -12.95 3.71 -14.87
C HIS A 123 -14.23 3.24 -14.15
N LEU A 124 -14.48 3.73 -12.93
CA LEU A 124 -15.70 3.42 -12.17
C LEU A 124 -16.90 4.19 -12.73
N ASP A 125 -16.67 5.43 -13.17
CA ASP A 125 -17.70 6.29 -13.75
C ASP A 125 -18.15 5.86 -15.15
N ALA A 126 -17.21 5.33 -15.95
CA ALA A 126 -17.50 4.78 -17.28
C ALA A 126 -18.45 3.56 -17.26
N GLY A 127 -18.57 2.87 -16.12
CA GLY A 127 -19.50 1.77 -15.91
C GLY A 127 -20.91 2.20 -15.49
N ARG A 128 -21.05 3.37 -14.85
CA ARG A 128 -22.36 3.91 -14.39
C ARG A 128 -23.21 4.45 -15.54
N THR A 129 -22.60 5.07 -16.54
CA THR A 129 -23.31 5.64 -17.71
C THR A 129 -23.86 4.59 -18.68
N LYS A 130 -23.40 3.33 -18.62
CA LYS A 130 -23.92 2.23 -19.46
C LYS A 130 -25.10 1.49 -18.83
N LYS A 131 -25.48 1.80 -17.58
CA LYS A 131 -26.55 1.12 -16.83
C LYS A 131 -27.80 2.00 -16.60
N SER A 132 -27.88 3.20 -17.18
CA SER A 132 -29.07 4.07 -17.16
C SER A 132 -29.83 4.03 -18.48
#